data_AF-A0A5C9E634-F1
#
_entry.id   AF-A0A5C9E634-F1
#
_cell.length_a   1.000
_cell.length_b   1.000
_cell.length_c   1.000
_cell.angle_alpha   90.00
_cell.angle_beta   90.00
_cell.angle_gamma   90.00
#
_symmetry.space_group_name_H-M   'P 1'
#
loop_
_entity.id
_entity.type
_entity.pdbx_description
1 polymer ?
#
loop_
_entity_poly.entity_id
_entity_poly.type
_entity_poly.pdbx_seq_one_letter_code
_entity_poly.pdbx_strand_id
1 'polypeptide(L)' 'MSPSLIRLAFENVAPHITNLAYIKKLIERADTASDQPVYQIRFLERELKNNDITLRTDIHILINELRYLMKRMPSK' A
#
# COMPACT_ATOMS: atom_id res chain seq x y z
N MET A 1 -4.12 11.53 -15.36
CA MET A 1 -4.51 11.44 -13.93
C MET A 1 -3.25 11.16 -13.14
N SER A 2 -2.98 11.94 -12.10
CA SER A 2 -1.86 11.69 -11.19
C SER A 2 -2.05 10.33 -10.51
N PRO A 3 -1.03 9.47 -10.42
CA PRO A 3 -1.13 8.23 -9.65
C PRO A 3 -1.54 8.56 -8.21
N SER A 4 -2.48 7.81 -7.64
CA SER A 4 -2.77 7.91 -6.20
C SER A 4 -1.55 7.51 -5.39
N LEU A 5 -1.44 8.01 -4.16
CA LEU A 5 -0.24 7.83 -3.33
C LEU A 5 0.10 6.34 -3.11
N ILE A 6 -0.93 5.50 -2.95
CA ILE A 6 -0.77 4.05 -2.79
C ILE A 6 -0.27 3.36 -4.07
N ARG A 7 -0.64 3.86 -5.26
CA ARG A 7 -0.11 3.35 -6.53
C ARG A 7 1.35 3.71 -6.71
N LEU A 8 1.72 4.95 -6.38
CA LEU A 8 3.12 5.37 -6.38
C LEU A 8 3.95 4.54 -5.38
N ALA A 9 3.42 4.31 -4.17
CA ALA A 9 4.08 3.45 -3.18
C ALA A 9 4.32 2.04 -3.72
N PHE A 10 3.32 1.46 -4.40
CA PHE A 10 3.44 0.14 -5.00
C PHE A 10 4.48 0.08 -6.11
N GLU A 11 4.51 1.06 -7.02
CA GLU A 11 5.50 1.13 -8.10
C GLU A 11 6.93 1.15 -7.55
N ASN A 12 7.17 1.89 -6.45
CA ASN A 12 8.48 1.95 -5.80
C ASN A 12 8.92 0.62 -5.18
N VAL A 13 7.98 -0.16 -4.63
CA VAL A 13 8.31 -1.41 -3.92
C VAL A 13 8.04 -2.67 -4.72
N ALA A 14 7.42 -2.60 -5.89
CA ALA A 14 7.07 -3.77 -6.70
C ALA A 14 8.25 -4.75 -6.91
N PRO A 15 9.51 -4.31 -7.12
CA PRO A 15 10.65 -5.22 -7.21
C PRO A 15 10.94 -6.04 -5.94
N HIS A 16 10.42 -5.62 -4.78
CA HIS A 16 10.60 -6.25 -3.48
C HIS A 16 9.37 -7.06 -3.02
N ILE A 17 8.28 -7.05 -3.77
CA ILE A 17 7.05 -7.75 -3.45
C ILE A 17 7.05 -9.13 -4.10
N THR A 18 6.82 -10.16 -3.30
CA THR A 18 6.76 -11.54 -3.80
C THR A 18 5.39 -11.82 -4.43
N ASN A 19 4.31 -11.39 -3.77
CA ASN A 19 2.93 -11.69 -4.17
C ASN A 19 2.28 -10.55 -4.97
N LEU A 20 2.90 -10.15 -6.09
CA LEU A 20 2.49 -8.99 -6.89
C LEU A 20 1.01 -8.99 -7.27
N ALA A 21 0.46 -10.12 -7.73
CA ALA A 21 -0.93 -10.21 -8.16
C ALA A 21 -1.92 -9.97 -7.00
N TYR A 22 -1.60 -10.47 -5.81
CA TYR A 22 -2.42 -10.26 -4.62
C TYR A 22 -2.36 -8.81 -4.16
N ILE A 23 -1.14 -8.27 -4.05
CA ILE A 23 -0.91 -6.90 -3.60
C ILE A 23 -1.55 -5.89 -4.55
N LYS A 24 -1.48 -6.12 -5.86
CA LYS A 24 -2.15 -5.28 -6.86
C LYS A 24 -3.67 -5.22 -6.64
N LYS A 25 -4.32 -6.37 -6.47
CA LYS A 25 -5.76 -6.42 -6.14
C LYS A 25 -6.08 -5.75 -4.81
N LEU A 26 -5.20 -5.91 -3.83
CA LEU A 26 -5.34 -5.29 -2.52
C LEU A 26 -5.27 -3.76 -2.61
N ILE A 27 -4.35 -3.23 -3.42
CA ILE A 27 -4.23 -1.79 -3.70
C ILE A 27 -5.47 -1.27 -4.40
N GLU A 28 -5.97 -1.97 -5.43
CA GLU A 28 -7.20 -1.58 -6.13
C GLU A 28 -8.40 -1.48 -5.17
N ARG A 29 -8.53 -2.43 -4.24
CA ARG A 29 -9.56 -2.39 -3.19
C ARG A 29 -9.36 -1.22 -2.23
N ALA A 30 -8.13 -0.97 -1.79
CA ALA A 30 -7.81 0.14 -0.87
C ALA A 30 -8.07 1.52 -1.51
N ASP A 31 -7.66 1.69 -2.78
CA ASP A 31 -7.82 2.91 -3.58
C ASP A 31 -9.31 3.20 -3.85
N THR A 32 -10.12 2.15 -4.05
CA THR A 32 -11.58 2.28 -4.20
C THR A 32 -12.27 2.60 -2.86
N ALA A 33 -11.74 2.11 -1.75
CA ALA A 33 -12.34 2.30 -0.42
C ALA A 33 -12.15 3.73 0.12
N SER A 34 -11.05 4.39 -0.24
CA SER A 34 -10.75 5.76 0.21
C SER A 34 -9.63 6.38 -0.64
N ASP A 35 -9.73 7.68 -0.89
CA ASP A 35 -8.68 8.51 -1.49
C ASP A 35 -7.64 9.00 -0.46
N GLN A 36 -8.00 9.02 0.82
CA GLN A 36 -7.10 9.41 1.91
C GLN A 36 -6.09 8.30 2.26
N PRO A 37 -4.77 8.56 2.21
CA PRO A 37 -3.73 7.58 2.52
C PRO A 37 -3.82 6.96 3.92
N VAL A 38 -4.29 7.72 4.92
CA VAL A 38 -4.46 7.21 6.30
C VAL A 38 -5.48 6.07 6.36
N TYR A 39 -6.59 6.17 5.63
CA TYR A 39 -7.60 5.11 5.61
C TYR A 39 -7.14 3.92 4.77
N GLN A 40 -6.38 4.16 3.70
CA GLN A 40 -5.75 3.11 2.91
C GLN A 40 -4.77 2.28 3.76
N ILE A 41 -3.93 2.92 4.58
CA ILE A 41 -3.04 2.22 5.53
C ILE A 41 -3.85 1.35 6.49
N ARG A 42 -4.91 1.90 7.11
CA ARG A 42 -5.76 1.13 8.03
C ARG A 42 -6.43 -0.07 7.34
N PHE A 43 -6.78 0.07 6.06
CA PHE A 43 -7.30 -1.04 5.26
C PHE A 43 -6.23 -2.14 5.08
N LEU A 44 -5.01 -1.77 4.68
CA LEU A 44 -3.90 -2.72 4.56
C LEU A 44 -3.55 -3.40 5.89
N GLU A 45 -3.56 -2.67 7.00
CA GLU A 45 -3.31 -3.19 8.35
C GLU A 45 -4.34 -4.23 8.79
N ARG A 46 -5.60 -4.11 8.35
CA ARG A 46 -6.64 -5.12 8.64
C ARG A 46 -6.37 -6.44 7.93
N GLU A 47 -5.84 -6.38 6.72
CA GLU A 47 -5.55 -7.56 5.90
C GLU A 47 -4.35 -8.35 6.46
N LEU A 48 -3.48 -7.73 7.27
CA LEU A 48 -2.38 -8.43 7.96
C LEU A 48 -2.86 -9.60 8.85
N LYS A 49 -4.06 -9.49 9.44
CA LYS A 49 -4.56 -10.49 10.40
C LYS A 49 -4.89 -11.84 9.77
N ASN A 50 -5.17 -11.87 8.46
CA ASN A 50 -5.76 -13.03 7.79
C ASN A 50 -4.80 -13.74 6.80
N ASN A 51 -3.56 -13.27 6.69
CA ASN A 51 -2.64 -13.72 5.65
C ASN A 51 -1.43 -14.48 6.20
N ASP A 52 -0.74 -15.24 5.36
CA ASP A 52 0.52 -15.93 5.69
C ASP A 52 1.69 -14.95 5.87
N ILE A 53 2.84 -15.47 6.34
CA ILE A 53 4.00 -14.65 6.71
C ILE A 53 4.62 -13.88 5.53
N THR A 54 4.54 -14.43 4.31
CA THR A 54 5.09 -13.80 3.10
C THR A 54 4.21 -12.63 2.69
N LEU A 55 2.89 -12.85 2.65
CA LEU A 55 1.92 -11.80 2.37
C LEU A 55 1.97 -10.67 3.40
N ARG A 56 2.15 -10.99 4.70
CA ARG A 56 2.34 -9.96 5.73
C ARG A 56 3.57 -9.10 5.48
N THR A 57 4.68 -9.73 5.07
CA THR A 57 5.92 -9.01 4.73
C THR A 57 5.71 -8.07 3.55
N ASP A 58 5.08 -8.55 2.48
CA ASP A 58 4.76 -7.75 1.30
C ASP A 58 3.86 -6.55 1.66
N ILE A 59 2.83 -6.76 2.49
CA ILE A 59 1.93 -5.70 2.97
C ILE A 59 2.70 -4.68 3.83
N HIS A 60 3.60 -5.12 4.70
CA HIS A 60 4.43 -4.21 5.51
C HIS A 60 5.37 -3.35 4.66
N ILE A 61 6.00 -3.93 3.63
CA ILE A 61 6.84 -3.19 2.68
C ILE A 61 6.02 -2.05 2.05
N LEU A 62 4.81 -2.36 1.56
CA LEU A 62 3.91 -1.37 0.97
C LEU A 62 3.48 -0.28 1.97
N ILE A 63 3.08 -0.65 3.19
CA ILE A 63 2.68 0.31 4.23
C ILE A 63 3.83 1.26 4.58
N ASN A 64 5.05 0.73 4.69
CA ASN A 64 6.23 1.52 5.02
C ASN A 64 6.53 2.56 3.96
N GLU A 65 6.47 2.17 2.68
CA GLU A 65 6.65 3.11 1.57
C GLU A 65 5.54 4.16 1.53
N LEU A 66 4.29 3.76 1.73
CA LEU A 66 3.17 4.71 1.77
C LEU A 66 3.35 5.75 2.87
N ARG A 67 3.75 5.32 4.08
CA ARG A 67 4.09 6.23 5.20
C ARG A 67 5.29 7.12 4.89
N TYR A 68 6.29 6.60 4.18
CA TYR A 68 7.46 7.35 3.75
C TYR A 68 7.08 8.48 2.78
N LEU A 69 6.29 8.18 1.75
CA LEU A 69 5.81 9.16 0.78
C LEU A 69 4.93 10.23 1.44
N MET A 70 4.04 9.85 2.36
CA MET A 70 3.22 10.80 3.12
C MET A 70 4.06 11.82 3.92
N LYS A 71 5.20 11.40 4.47
CA LYS A 71 6.09 12.30 5.23
C LYS A 71 6.92 13.21 4.32
N ARG A 72 7.20 12.78 3.09
CA ARG A 72 8.06 13.52 2.14
C ARG A 72 7.28 14.44 1.21
N MET A 73 5.98 14.26 1.05
CA MET A 73 5.16 15.24 0.34
C MET A 73 4.95 16.44 1.26
N PRO A 74 5.46 17.64 0.90
CA PRO A 74 5.12 18.84 1.64
C PRO A 74 3.61 19.03 1.56
N SER A 75 2.94 19.11 2.71
CA SER A 75 1.59 19.66 2.80
C SER A 75 1.64 21.04 2.13
N LYS A 76 1.04 21.15 0.95
CA LYS A 76 0.85 22.44 0.29
C LYS A 76 -0.23 23.23 1.02
#